data_AF-A0AA88CWR5-F1
#
_entry.id   AF-A0AA88CWR5-F1
#
_cell.length_a   1.000
_cell.length_b   1.000
_cell.length_c   1.000
_cell.angle_alpha   90.00
_cell.angle_beta   90.00
_cell.angle_gamma   90.00
#
_symmetry.space_group_name_H-M   'P 1'
#
loop_
_entity.id
_entity.type
_entity.pdbx_description
1 polymer ?
#
loop_
_entity_poly.entity_id
_entity_poly.type
_entity_poly.pdbx_seq_one_letter_code
_entity_poly.pdbx_strand_id
1 'polypeptide(L)'
;MPETQWGFTKTVVLGTNIYVIRWPTVETPWADVFDTVAGRWESLPSVKLRATNQMGGGCAIRGGKVCVWVAGEELRFDPETKTWERLIEWFDERIGEWKKLKFVNKGFRSHWRNIRMSNVGGRLAIMGSAVLRSVGNTVGVWYMEIEVKKDEDGDFRGEVLWSEMVHSTCRGAGTSNEASERSPPASTSGAEVLSIPPIARLTKPPRRLSVESFLLGSLYMAPKYTCTAVSL
;
A
#
# COMPACT_ATOMS: atom_id res chain seq x y z
N MET A 1 25.88 -11.04 -21.32
CA MET A 1 24.53 -10.78 -21.85
C MET A 1 23.63 -10.43 -20.67
N PRO A 2 22.90 -9.30 -20.68
CA PRO A 2 21.92 -9.06 -19.62
C PRO A 2 20.75 -10.03 -19.78
N GLU A 3 20.42 -10.75 -18.70
CA GLU A 3 19.28 -11.66 -18.65
C GLU A 3 17.98 -10.90 -18.97
N THR A 4 17.30 -11.34 -20.01
CA THR A 4 15.98 -10.84 -20.38
C THR A 4 14.97 -11.40 -19.39
N GLN A 5 14.75 -10.70 -18.28
CA GLN A 5 13.65 -11.02 -17.38
C GLN A 5 12.33 -10.86 -18.15
N TRP A 6 11.58 -11.95 -18.28
CA TRP A 6 10.26 -11.99 -18.90
C TRP A 6 9.28 -11.19 -18.02
N GLY A 7 9.17 -9.90 -18.28
CA GLY A 7 8.19 -9.03 -17.63
C GLY A 7 6.80 -9.27 -18.21
N PHE A 8 5.83 -9.63 -17.37
CA PHE A 8 4.43 -9.64 -17.78
C PHE A 8 4.02 -8.22 -18.20
N THR A 9 3.59 -8.09 -19.45
CA THR A 9 3.04 -6.85 -19.99
C THR A 9 1.53 -6.98 -20.05
N LYS A 10 0.82 -5.94 -19.59
CA LYS A 10 -0.63 -5.86 -19.68
C LYS A 10 -1.01 -4.71 -20.57
N THR A 11 -2.06 -4.89 -21.35
CA THR A 11 -2.54 -3.88 -22.30
C THR A 11 -4.01 -3.61 -22.06
N VAL A 12 -4.38 -2.35 -22.29
CA VAL A 12 -5.77 -1.90 -22.20
C VAL A 12 -5.99 -0.79 -23.22
N VAL A 13 -7.16 -0.81 -23.86
CA VAL A 13 -7.52 0.15 -24.91
C VAL A 13 -8.55 1.12 -24.36
N LEU A 14 -8.35 2.42 -24.59
CA LEU A 14 -9.28 3.48 -24.25
C LEU A 14 -9.29 4.51 -25.38
N GLY A 15 -10.44 4.64 -26.06
CA GLY A 15 -10.53 5.45 -27.27
C GLY A 15 -9.58 4.94 -28.36
N THR A 16 -8.79 5.84 -28.94
CA THR A 16 -7.77 5.54 -29.96
C THR A 16 -6.39 5.28 -29.36
N ASN A 17 -6.31 5.07 -28.05
CA ASN A 17 -5.06 4.92 -27.34
C ASN A 17 -4.92 3.49 -26.78
N ILE A 18 -3.75 2.89 -26.99
CA ILE A 18 -3.38 1.60 -26.42
C ILE A 18 -2.42 1.86 -25.26
N TYR A 19 -2.85 1.54 -24.05
CA TYR A 19 -2.04 1.68 -22.85
C TYR A 19 -1.33 0.37 -22.57
N VAL A 20 -0.02 0.45 -22.38
CA VAL A 20 0.84 -0.68 -22.07
C VAL A 20 1.40 -0.49 -20.68
N ILE A 21 1.05 -1.41 -19.78
CA ILE A 21 1.49 -1.44 -18.40
C ILE A 21 2.58 -2.52 -18.30
N ARG A 22 3.80 -2.06 -18.05
CA ARG A 22 5.00 -2.88 -17.90
C ARG A 22 5.28 -3.15 -16.43
N TRP A 23 6.22 -4.07 -16.21
CA TRP A 23 6.75 -4.31 -14.88
C TRP A 23 7.56 -3.09 -14.43
N PRO A 24 7.31 -2.51 -13.24
CA PRO A 24 8.02 -1.33 -12.80
C PRO A 24 9.46 -1.71 -12.49
N THR A 25 10.39 -1.11 -13.22
CA THR A 25 11.79 -1.06 -12.78
C THR A 25 12.02 0.23 -12.00
N VAL A 26 13.12 0.30 -11.26
CA VAL A 26 13.47 1.49 -10.46
C VAL A 26 13.73 2.71 -11.36
N GLU A 27 14.06 2.48 -12.63
CA GLU A 27 14.62 3.50 -13.52
C GLU A 27 13.74 3.77 -14.75
N THR A 28 12.87 2.85 -15.15
CA THR A 28 12.04 3.00 -16.36
C THR A 28 10.60 3.34 -16.01
N PRO A 29 9.95 4.19 -16.82
CA PRO A 29 8.52 4.35 -16.73
C PRO A 29 7.83 3.00 -16.92
N TRP A 30 6.84 2.74 -16.06
CA TRP A 30 6.14 1.45 -16.02
C TRP A 30 4.85 1.45 -16.83
N ALA A 31 4.52 2.58 -17.45
CA ALA A 31 3.34 2.72 -18.29
C ALA A 31 3.65 3.61 -19.50
N ASP A 32 3.12 3.20 -20.65
CA ASP A 32 3.26 3.91 -21.92
C ASP A 32 1.90 3.91 -22.62
N VAL A 33 1.72 4.86 -23.52
CA VAL A 33 0.53 4.94 -24.37
C VAL A 33 0.97 5.01 -25.82
N PHE A 34 0.32 4.23 -26.68
CA PHE A 34 0.42 4.34 -28.12
C PHE A 34 -0.83 5.01 -28.67
N ASP A 35 -0.65 6.18 -29.25
CA ASP A 35 -1.69 6.91 -29.97
C ASP A 35 -1.79 6.32 -31.37
N THR A 36 -2.88 5.61 -31.68
CA THR A 36 -3.05 4.94 -32.97
C THR A 36 -3.32 5.92 -34.11
N VAL A 37 -3.77 7.14 -33.82
CA VAL A 37 -4.03 8.16 -34.84
C VAL A 37 -2.72 8.84 -35.21
N ALA A 38 -1.92 9.23 -34.21
CA ALA A 38 -0.63 9.85 -34.44
C ALA A 38 0.49 8.84 -34.78
N GLY A 39 0.27 7.55 -34.53
CA GLY A 39 1.25 6.48 -34.77
C GLY A 39 2.49 6.59 -33.88
N ARG A 40 2.36 7.10 -32.65
CA ARG A 40 3.51 7.37 -31.75
C ARG A 40 3.30 6.84 -30.34
N TRP A 41 4.42 6.50 -29.70
CA TRP A 41 4.50 6.15 -28.28
C TRP A 41 4.79 7.37 -27.41
N GLU A 42 4.14 7.46 -26.26
CA GLU A 42 4.42 8.43 -25.20
C GLU A 42 4.56 7.70 -23.85
N SER A 43 5.63 7.99 -23.12
CA SER A 43 5.82 7.47 -21.76
C SER A 43 4.91 8.21 -20.78
N LEU A 44 4.16 7.48 -19.96
CA LEU A 44 3.32 8.09 -18.93
C LEU A 44 4.12 8.44 -17.67
N PRO A 45 3.71 9.46 -16.91
CA PRO A 45 4.38 9.79 -15.66
C PRO A 45 4.31 8.60 -14.72
N SER A 46 5.44 8.26 -14.12
CA SER A 46 5.51 7.13 -13.21
C SER A 46 5.28 7.57 -11.78
N VAL A 47 4.27 6.99 -11.14
CA VAL A 47 4.19 7.01 -9.69
C VAL A 47 5.34 6.19 -9.15
N LYS A 48 6.10 6.73 -8.21
CA LYS A 48 7.16 5.98 -7.52
C LYS A 48 6.53 4.85 -6.71
N LEU A 49 6.47 3.66 -7.32
CA LEU A 49 6.05 2.42 -6.67
C LEU A 49 7.22 1.85 -5.89
N ARG A 50 7.08 1.73 -4.57
CA ARG A 50 8.20 1.28 -3.71
C ARG A 50 8.30 -0.25 -3.57
N ALA A 51 7.41 -1.03 -4.20
CA ALA A 51 7.37 -2.48 -4.12
C ALA A 51 7.46 -3.10 -5.53
N THR A 52 8.68 -3.31 -6.01
CA THR A 52 9.00 -3.90 -7.33
C THR A 52 8.78 -5.41 -7.39
N ASN A 53 8.60 -6.08 -6.24
CA ASN A 53 8.71 -7.54 -6.15
C ASN A 53 7.36 -8.26 -6.04
N GLN A 54 6.24 -7.52 -5.96
CA GLN A 54 4.90 -8.10 -5.87
C GLN A 54 3.95 -7.34 -6.80
N MET A 55 3.75 -7.87 -8.00
CA MET A 55 2.79 -7.30 -8.94
C MET A 55 1.96 -8.42 -9.58
N GLY A 56 0.98 -8.92 -8.84
CA GLY A 56 -0.14 -9.73 -9.36
C GLY A 56 -1.33 -8.87 -9.79
N GLY A 57 -1.04 -7.75 -10.44
CA GLY A 57 -2.01 -6.69 -10.71
C GLY A 57 -2.82 -6.87 -11.98
N GLY A 58 -4.14 -6.68 -11.96
CA GLY A 58 -4.93 -6.49 -13.19
C GLY A 58 -4.78 -5.08 -13.76
N CYS A 59 -5.27 -4.87 -14.98
CA CYS A 59 -5.61 -3.53 -15.48
C CYS A 59 -7.00 -3.57 -16.13
N ALA A 60 -7.73 -2.46 -16.07
CA ALA A 60 -9.06 -2.33 -16.66
C ALA A 60 -9.39 -0.85 -16.92
N ILE A 61 -10.45 -0.59 -17.69
CA ILE A 61 -11.02 0.76 -17.81
C ILE A 61 -12.19 0.90 -16.85
N ARG A 62 -12.21 1.98 -16.05
CA ARG A 62 -13.36 2.37 -15.22
C ARG A 62 -13.56 3.87 -15.31
N GLY A 63 -14.78 4.29 -15.64
CA GLY A 63 -15.15 5.71 -15.71
C GLY A 63 -14.26 6.54 -16.66
N GLY A 64 -13.89 5.98 -17.82
CA GLY A 64 -13.01 6.66 -18.78
C GLY A 64 -11.54 6.77 -18.34
N LYS A 65 -11.14 6.10 -17.26
CA LYS A 65 -9.77 6.10 -16.73
C LYS A 65 -9.13 4.72 -16.79
N VAL A 66 -7.82 4.70 -16.95
CA VAL A 66 -7.04 3.45 -16.95
C VAL A 66 -6.72 3.08 -15.50
N CYS A 67 -7.24 1.96 -15.05
CA CYS A 67 -7.06 1.45 -13.69
C CYS A 67 -6.03 0.35 -13.68
N VAL A 68 -5.08 0.41 -12.75
CA VAL A 68 -4.07 -0.62 -12.52
C VAL A 68 -4.04 -0.95 -11.04
N TRP A 69 -4.09 -2.22 -10.70
CA TRP A 69 -3.99 -2.68 -9.31
C TRP A 69 -2.56 -3.11 -9.04
N VAL A 70 -1.82 -2.41 -8.19
CA VAL A 70 -0.42 -2.77 -7.87
C VAL A 70 -0.25 -2.84 -6.36
N ALA A 71 0.29 -3.96 -5.87
CA ALA A 71 0.56 -4.17 -4.43
C ALA A 71 -0.67 -3.92 -3.51
N GLY A 72 -1.88 -4.17 -4.01
CA GLY A 72 -3.14 -3.95 -3.28
C GLY A 72 -3.66 -2.51 -3.33
N GLU A 73 -3.00 -1.61 -4.04
CA GLU A 73 -3.50 -0.25 -4.32
C GLU A 73 -4.12 -0.21 -5.72
N GLU A 74 -5.23 0.52 -5.87
CA GLU A 74 -5.77 0.91 -7.18
C GLU A 74 -5.20 2.27 -7.58
N LEU A 75 -4.56 2.31 -8.74
CA LEU A 75 -4.07 3.53 -9.38
C LEU A 75 -4.93 3.82 -10.60
N ARG A 76 -5.48 5.04 -10.68
CA ARG A 76 -6.25 5.49 -11.85
C ARG A 76 -5.48 6.54 -12.60
N PHE A 77 -5.14 6.26 -13.85
CA PHE A 77 -4.60 7.26 -14.75
C PHE A 77 -5.74 8.00 -15.44
N ASP A 78 -5.74 9.31 -15.28
CA ASP A 78 -6.63 10.22 -15.97
C ASP A 78 -5.95 10.74 -17.24
N PRO A 79 -6.44 10.40 -18.44
CA PRO A 79 -5.85 10.85 -19.70
C PRO A 79 -5.93 12.35 -19.91
N GLU A 80 -6.93 13.03 -19.34
CA GLU A 80 -7.16 14.46 -19.53
C GLU A 80 -6.10 15.27 -18.77
N THR A 81 -5.85 14.90 -17.52
CA THR A 81 -4.85 15.57 -16.68
C THR A 81 -3.45 14.97 -16.81
N LYS A 82 -3.34 13.80 -17.45
CA LYS A 82 -2.14 12.96 -17.49
C LYS A 82 -1.57 12.66 -16.10
N THR A 83 -2.42 12.47 -15.10
CA THR A 83 -1.98 12.16 -13.72
C THR A 83 -2.51 10.82 -13.24
N TRP A 84 -1.73 10.20 -12.35
CA TRP A 84 -2.18 9.03 -11.59
C TRP A 84 -2.75 9.46 -10.24
N GLU A 85 -3.94 8.98 -9.93
CA GLU A 85 -4.57 9.13 -8.63
C GLU A 85 -4.55 7.81 -7.86
N ARG A 86 -4.25 7.88 -6.56
CA ARG A 86 -4.53 6.78 -5.63
C ARG A 86 -5.94 6.96 -5.12
N LEU A 87 -6.75 5.91 -5.19
CA LEU A 87 -8.13 5.97 -4.78
C LEU A 87 -8.40 5.02 -3.63
N ILE A 88 -8.98 5.56 -2.57
CA ILE A 88 -9.70 4.79 -1.57
C ILE A 88 -11.17 5.07 -1.81
N GLU A 89 -11.94 4.03 -2.13
CA GLU A 89 -13.39 4.14 -2.31
C GLU A 89 -14.09 3.64 -1.05
N TRP A 90 -15.20 4.30 -0.70
CA TRP A 90 -16.12 3.94 0.37
C TRP A 90 -17.48 3.61 -0.24
N PHE A 91 -18.11 2.52 0.20
CA PHE A 91 -19.42 2.12 -0.30
C PHE A 91 -20.53 2.85 0.48
N ASP A 92 -21.29 3.71 -0.19
CA ASP A 92 -22.48 4.38 0.35
C ASP A 92 -23.66 3.40 0.33
N GLU A 93 -23.82 2.62 1.40
CA GLU A 93 -24.88 1.60 1.50
C GLU A 93 -26.29 2.17 1.31
N ARG A 94 -26.51 3.44 1.68
CA ARG A 94 -27.81 4.10 1.55
C ARG A 94 -28.27 4.19 0.10
N ILE A 95 -27.33 4.35 -0.83
CA ILE A 95 -27.62 4.52 -2.26
C ILE A 95 -27.05 3.39 -3.12
N GLY A 96 -26.25 2.48 -2.54
CA GLY A 96 -25.67 1.33 -3.24
C GLY A 96 -24.51 1.69 -4.17
N GLU A 97 -23.75 2.75 -3.88
CA GLU A 97 -22.70 3.27 -4.78
C GLU A 97 -21.32 3.37 -4.11
N TRP A 98 -20.26 3.11 -4.88
CA TRP A 98 -18.88 3.40 -4.44
C TRP A 98 -18.54 4.86 -4.67
N LYS A 99 -18.09 5.55 -3.62
CA LYS A 99 -17.70 6.96 -3.64
C LYS A 99 -16.26 7.16 -3.21
N LYS A 100 -15.59 8.16 -3.79
CA LYS A 100 -14.21 8.53 -3.42
C LYS A 100 -14.16 9.04 -1.98
N LEU A 101 -13.30 8.46 -1.15
CA LEU A 101 -12.98 8.97 0.18
C LEU A 101 -11.91 10.07 0.06
N LYS A 102 -12.30 11.32 0.31
CA LYS A 102 -11.38 12.48 0.28
C LYS A 102 -10.72 12.67 1.65
N PHE A 103 -9.40 12.62 1.75
CA PHE A 103 -8.71 12.88 3.01
C PHE A 103 -8.53 14.38 3.25
N VAL A 104 -8.97 14.86 4.41
CA VAL A 104 -8.88 16.29 4.77
C VAL A 104 -7.47 16.65 5.25
N ASN A 105 -6.81 15.73 5.95
CA ASN A 105 -5.49 15.96 6.56
C ASN A 105 -4.41 15.10 5.87
N LYS A 106 -3.18 15.63 5.75
CA LYS A 106 -2.01 15.00 5.09
C LYS A 106 -1.38 13.84 5.90
N GLY A 107 -2.19 12.99 6.52
CA GLY A 107 -1.72 11.89 7.38
C GLY A 107 -1.39 10.60 6.63
N PHE A 108 -1.98 10.39 5.44
CA PHE A 108 -1.81 9.12 4.74
C PHE A 108 -0.43 9.01 4.11
N ARG A 109 0.45 8.23 4.73
CA ARG A 109 1.80 7.99 4.21
C ARG A 109 1.74 6.99 3.05
N SER A 110 2.17 7.41 1.87
CA SER A 110 2.11 6.65 0.61
C SER A 110 2.99 5.39 0.52
N HIS A 111 3.55 4.92 1.64
CA HIS A 111 4.54 3.84 1.71
C HIS A 111 4.07 2.62 2.52
N TRP A 112 2.77 2.49 2.78
CA TRP A 112 2.20 1.31 3.42
C TRP A 112 2.08 0.17 2.39
N ARG A 113 2.26 -1.07 2.86
CA ARG A 113 2.16 -2.33 2.13
C ARG A 113 1.26 -3.25 2.94
N ASN A 114 0.64 -4.23 2.28
CA ASN A 114 -0.26 -5.18 2.96
C ASN A 114 -1.37 -4.44 3.72
N ILE A 115 -1.96 -3.44 3.08
CA ILE A 115 -3.00 -2.62 3.69
C ILE A 115 -4.23 -3.49 3.97
N ARG A 116 -4.74 -3.38 5.18
CA ARG A 116 -6.01 -3.96 5.64
C ARG A 116 -6.89 -2.83 6.14
N MET A 117 -8.19 -2.94 5.89
CA MET A 117 -9.18 -1.95 6.28
C MET A 117 -10.29 -2.67 7.05
N SER A 118 -10.77 -2.06 8.13
CA SER A 118 -11.87 -2.58 8.94
C SER A 118 -12.71 -1.44 9.52
N ASN A 119 -13.97 -1.74 9.82
CA ASN A 119 -14.79 -0.88 10.68
C ASN A 119 -14.45 -1.18 12.13
N VAL A 120 -14.10 -0.17 12.92
CA VAL A 120 -13.87 -0.31 14.36
C VAL A 120 -14.62 0.81 15.08
N GLY A 121 -15.77 0.47 15.67
CA GLY A 121 -16.57 1.43 16.44
C GLY A 121 -17.09 2.60 15.60
N GLY A 122 -17.49 2.36 14.35
CA GLY A 122 -17.99 3.40 13.44
C GLY A 122 -16.88 4.17 12.71
N ARG A 123 -15.63 3.75 12.85
CA ARG A 123 -14.46 4.41 12.24
C ARG A 123 -13.76 3.47 11.28
N LEU A 124 -13.14 4.06 10.27
CA LEU A 124 -12.30 3.33 9.35
C LEU A 124 -10.91 3.14 9.97
N ALA A 125 -10.61 1.91 10.35
CA ALA A 125 -9.30 1.51 10.79
C ALA A 125 -8.50 0.97 9.59
N ILE A 126 -7.32 1.53 9.37
CA ILE A 126 -6.38 1.06 8.35
C ILE A 126 -5.13 0.56 9.07
N MET A 127 -4.72 -0.67 8.75
CA MET A 127 -3.46 -1.24 9.21
C MET A 127 -2.59 -1.57 8.00
N GLY A 128 -1.30 -1.31 8.08
CA GLY A 128 -0.36 -1.63 7.02
C GLY A 128 1.04 -1.80 7.55
N SER A 129 1.93 -2.27 6.69
CA SER A 129 3.36 -2.43 6.99
C SER A 129 4.19 -1.48 6.13
N ALA A 130 5.24 -0.89 6.66
CA ALA A 130 6.14 -0.03 5.90
C ALA A 130 7.59 -0.31 6.27
N VAL A 131 8.48 -0.27 5.27
CA VAL A 131 9.93 -0.41 5.50
C VAL A 131 10.50 0.95 5.86
N LEU A 132 11.09 1.05 7.04
CA LEU A 132 11.77 2.25 7.55
C LEU A 132 13.24 2.24 7.17
N ARG A 133 13.58 2.71 5.96
CA ARG A 133 14.98 2.68 5.48
C ARG A 133 15.97 3.47 6.34
N SER A 134 15.52 4.43 7.14
CA SER A 134 16.37 5.23 8.02
C SER A 134 16.79 4.50 9.30
N VAL A 135 16.19 3.36 9.63
CA VAL A 135 16.40 2.65 10.91
C VAL A 135 16.76 1.18 10.63
N GLY A 136 17.78 0.94 9.81
CA GLY A 136 18.09 -0.40 9.31
C GLY A 136 16.95 -0.97 8.45
N ASN A 137 17.03 -2.21 7.98
CA ASN A 137 15.93 -2.85 7.24
C ASN A 137 14.74 -3.21 8.15
N THR A 138 14.27 -2.26 8.95
CA THR A 138 13.17 -2.41 9.89
C THR A 138 11.83 -2.33 9.16
N VAL A 139 10.96 -3.28 9.46
CA VAL A 139 9.57 -3.27 9.02
C VAL A 139 8.71 -2.82 10.19
N GLY A 140 8.03 -1.69 10.03
CA GLY A 140 7.07 -1.18 11.00
C GLY A 140 5.64 -1.53 10.58
N VAL A 141 4.82 -2.01 11.52
CA VAL A 141 3.36 -2.06 11.38
C VAL A 141 2.80 -0.73 11.85
N TRP A 142 2.04 -0.10 10.98
CA TRP A 142 1.35 1.14 11.24
C TRP A 142 -0.14 0.89 11.36
N TYR A 143 -0.78 1.66 12.23
CA TYR A 143 -2.22 1.69 12.40
C TYR A 143 -2.70 3.14 12.27
N MET A 144 -3.88 3.32 11.69
CA MET A 144 -4.49 4.63 11.47
C MET A 144 -5.99 4.53 11.65
N GLU A 145 -6.54 5.45 12.42
CA GLU A 145 -7.99 5.61 12.57
C GLU A 145 -8.45 6.85 11.83
N ILE A 146 -9.48 6.66 11.02
CA ILE A 146 -10.08 7.70 10.19
C ILE A 146 -11.55 7.80 10.56
N GLU A 147 -11.95 9.01 10.90
CA GLU A 147 -13.36 9.37 10.98
C GLU A 147 -13.86 9.67 9.58
N VAL A 148 -14.86 8.91 9.13
CA VAL A 148 -15.48 9.12 7.82
C VAL A 148 -16.77 9.91 8.04
N LYS A 149 -16.82 11.12 7.50
CA LYS A 149 -17.99 12.01 7.55
C LYS A 149 -18.54 12.21 6.14
N LYS A 150 -19.84 12.46 6.06
CA LYS A 150 -20.48 12.92 4.84
C LYS A 150 -20.54 14.45 4.89
N ASP A 151 -20.13 15.12 3.81
CA ASP A 151 -20.29 16.57 3.71
C ASP A 151 -21.70 16.95 3.22
N GLU A 152 -21.96 18.25 3.10
CA GLU A 152 -23.25 18.80 2.67
C GLU A 152 -23.64 18.33 1.25
N ASP A 153 -22.65 18.07 0.41
CA ASP A 153 -22.84 17.57 -0.97
C ASP A 153 -23.10 16.06 -1.02
N GLY A 154 -22.97 15.37 0.12
CA GLY A 154 -23.13 13.93 0.18
C GLY A 154 -21.89 13.13 -0.22
N ASP A 155 -20.71 13.76 -0.26
CA ASP A 155 -19.42 13.13 -0.48
C ASP A 155 -18.78 12.67 0.83
N PHE A 156 -17.93 11.65 0.78
CA PHE A 156 -17.22 11.17 1.96
C PHE A 156 -15.88 11.88 2.16
N ARG A 157 -15.67 12.38 3.37
CA ARG A 157 -14.42 12.96 3.85
C ARG A 157 -13.85 12.13 4.99
N GLY A 158 -12.58 11.78 4.87
CA GLY A 158 -11.82 11.09 5.89
C GLY A 158 -10.96 12.08 6.68
N GLU A 159 -11.18 12.17 7.97
CA GLU A 159 -10.33 12.88 8.91
C GLU A 159 -9.47 11.88 9.69
N VAL A 160 -8.14 11.97 9.54
CA VAL A 160 -7.21 11.11 10.28
C VAL A 160 -7.19 11.55 11.73
N LEU A 161 -7.77 10.75 12.62
CA LEU A 161 -7.80 11.02 14.06
C LEU A 161 -6.51 10.58 14.75
N TRP A 162 -5.93 9.47 14.28
CA TRP A 162 -4.74 8.88 14.88
C TRP A 162 -3.95 8.12 13.81
N SER A 163 -2.62 8.18 13.89
CA SER A 163 -1.74 7.45 12.98
C SER A 163 -0.36 7.25 13.64
N GLU A 164 -0.04 6.03 14.01
CA GLU A 164 1.23 5.70 14.65
C GLU A 164 1.75 4.33 14.22
N MET A 165 3.06 4.14 14.40
CA MET A 165 3.66 2.82 14.37
C MET A 165 3.31 2.08 15.65
N VAL A 166 2.60 0.97 15.53
CA VAL A 166 2.21 0.14 16.68
C VAL A 166 3.20 -0.97 16.98
N HIS A 167 4.00 -1.37 15.98
CA HIS A 167 4.98 -2.43 16.13
C HIS A 167 6.12 -2.24 15.12
N SER A 168 7.33 -2.70 15.47
CA SER A 168 8.45 -2.76 14.54
C SER A 168 9.28 -4.01 14.77
N THR A 169 9.84 -4.55 13.70
CA THR A 169 10.81 -5.63 13.75
C THR A 169 12.00 -5.31 12.87
N CYS A 170 13.20 -5.43 13.42
CA CYS A 170 14.41 -5.45 12.62
C CYS A 170 14.43 -6.76 11.83
N ARG A 171 14.64 -6.73 10.51
CA ARG A 171 15.19 -7.92 9.86
C ARG A 171 16.58 -8.08 10.40
N GLY A 172 16.81 -9.12 11.23
CA GLY A 172 18.16 -9.51 11.61
C GLY A 172 19.01 -9.54 10.36
N ALA A 173 20.19 -8.91 10.42
CA ALA A 173 21.18 -9.06 9.37
C ALA A 173 21.32 -10.56 9.18
N GLY A 174 20.88 -11.08 8.03
CA GLY A 174 20.97 -12.50 7.77
C GLY A 174 22.42 -12.87 8.04
N THR A 175 22.65 -13.69 9.06
CA THR A 175 23.94 -14.31 9.28
C THR A 175 24.13 -15.17 8.04
N SER A 176 24.77 -14.60 7.03
CA SER A 176 25.28 -15.34 5.89
C SER A 176 26.09 -16.47 6.50
N ASN A 177 25.68 -17.70 6.22
CA ASN A 177 26.36 -18.90 6.66
C ASN A 177 27.86 -18.79 6.39
N GLU A 178 28.64 -18.49 7.43
CA GLU A 178 30.04 -18.86 7.49
C GLU A 178 30.06 -20.25 8.14
N ALA A 179 29.83 -21.26 7.30
CA ALA A 179 30.24 -22.61 7.60
C ALA A 179 31.74 -22.70 7.31
N SER A 180 32.56 -22.41 8.32
CA SER A 180 33.91 -22.94 8.43
C SER A 180 34.09 -23.39 9.87
N GLU A 181 34.06 -24.71 10.06
CA GLU A 181 34.22 -25.41 11.31
C GLU A 181 35.44 -24.90 12.10
N ARG A 182 35.22 -24.42 13.32
CA ARG A 182 36.14 -24.60 14.44
C ARG A 182 35.38 -24.48 15.78
N SER A 183 35.72 -25.41 16.66
CA SER A 183 35.12 -25.80 17.94
C SER A 183 34.71 -24.67 18.92
N PRO A 184 33.82 -24.95 19.90
CA PRO A 184 33.19 -23.91 20.72
C PRO A 184 34.09 -23.48 21.90
N PRO A 185 34.04 -22.21 22.32
CA PRO A 185 34.26 -21.86 23.70
C PRO A 185 32.94 -21.46 24.39
N ALA A 186 32.97 -21.66 25.70
CA ALA A 186 31.86 -21.59 26.63
C ALA A 186 31.11 -20.24 26.66
N SER A 187 29.78 -20.36 26.80
CA SER A 187 28.86 -19.50 27.56
C SER A 187 29.26 -18.04 27.83
N THR A 188 28.54 -17.09 27.21
CA THR A 188 27.99 -15.93 27.94
C THR A 188 26.73 -15.45 27.21
N SER A 189 25.56 -15.69 27.81
CA SER A 189 24.27 -15.20 27.36
C SER A 189 24.08 -13.75 27.79
N GLY A 190 24.01 -12.83 26.83
CA GLY A 190 23.65 -11.43 27.04
C GLY A 190 23.06 -10.87 25.75
N ALA A 191 21.83 -11.25 25.42
CA ALA A 191 21.09 -10.61 24.34
C ALA A 191 20.65 -9.22 24.81
N GLU A 192 21.36 -8.19 24.35
CA GLU A 192 21.04 -6.79 24.63
C GLU A 192 19.83 -6.37 23.80
N VAL A 193 18.68 -6.23 24.46
CA VAL A 193 17.48 -5.62 23.89
C VAL A 193 17.77 -4.14 23.72
N LEU A 194 18.03 -3.70 22.48
CA LEU A 194 18.14 -2.28 22.13
C LEU A 194 16.80 -1.59 22.44
N SER A 195 16.72 -0.94 23.60
CA SER A 195 15.60 -0.10 23.99
C SER A 195 15.62 1.18 23.16
N ILE A 196 14.75 1.25 22.16
CA ILE A 196 14.47 2.49 21.43
C ILE A 196 13.85 3.48 22.43
N PRO A 197 14.33 4.74 22.52
CA PRO A 197 13.75 5.71 23.44
C PRO A 197 12.27 5.94 23.10
N PRO A 198 11.38 6.07 24.11
CA PRO A 198 9.98 6.37 23.87
C PRO A 198 9.88 7.72 23.15
N ILE A 199 9.32 7.69 21.94
CA ILE A 199 8.92 8.91 21.22
C ILE A 199 7.92 9.64 22.13
N ALA A 200 8.13 10.95 22.31
CA ALA A 200 7.36 11.77 23.23
C ALA A 200 5.85 11.57 23.02
N ARG A 201 5.17 11.06 24.07
CA ARG A 201 3.72 10.83 24.09
C ARG A 201 2.99 12.17 24.03
N LEU A 202 2.44 12.51 22.87
CA LEU A 202 1.36 13.48 22.77
C LEU A 202 0.02 12.75 22.99
N THR A 203 -0.61 13.08 24.13
CA THR A 203 -1.97 12.75 24.58
C THR A 203 -2.35 11.27 24.73
N LYS A 204 -3.22 10.98 25.72
CA LYS A 204 -3.63 9.61 26.10
C LYS A 204 -4.26 8.88 24.90
N PRO A 205 -3.82 7.65 24.57
CA PRO A 205 -4.47 6.85 23.54
C PRO A 205 -5.88 6.43 24.02
N PRO A 206 -6.89 6.39 23.14
CA PRO A 206 -8.14 5.70 23.44
C PRO A 206 -7.86 4.19 23.65
N ARG A 207 -8.74 3.55 24.42
CA ARG A 207 -8.67 2.17 24.94
C ARG A 207 -7.77 1.24 24.11
N ARG A 208 -6.67 0.78 24.74
CA ARG A 208 -5.76 -0.25 24.22
C ARG A 208 -6.57 -1.47 23.74
N LEU A 209 -6.73 -1.63 22.44
CA LEU A 209 -7.05 -2.92 21.84
C LEU A 209 -5.77 -3.76 21.92
N SER A 210 -5.85 -5.01 22.41
CA SER A 210 -4.69 -5.90 22.37
C SER A 210 -4.44 -6.30 20.91
N VAL A 211 -3.24 -6.04 20.40
CA VAL A 211 -2.82 -6.37 19.03
C VAL A 211 -3.01 -7.87 18.73
N GLU A 212 -2.94 -8.72 19.76
CA GLU A 212 -3.14 -10.17 19.66
C GLU A 212 -4.54 -10.57 19.18
N SER A 213 -5.58 -9.82 19.58
CA SER A 213 -6.96 -10.13 19.18
C SER A 213 -7.25 -9.88 17.69
N PHE A 214 -6.45 -9.05 17.03
CA PHE A 214 -6.58 -8.75 15.59
C PHE A 214 -5.86 -9.77 14.71
N LEU A 215 -4.75 -10.35 15.18
CA LEU A 215 -3.93 -11.28 14.41
C LEU A 215 -4.53 -12.71 14.36
N LEU A 216 -5.27 -13.11 15.40
CA LEU A 216 -5.87 -14.45 15.50
C LEU A 216 -7.14 -14.65 14.67
N GLY A 217 -7.74 -13.57 14.13
CA GLY A 217 -8.97 -13.64 13.31
C GLY A 217 -8.76 -13.80 11.79
N SER A 218 -7.51 -13.78 11.30
CA SER A 218 -7.24 -13.86 9.85
C SER A 218 -6.82 -15.27 9.44
N LEU A 219 -7.81 -16.15 9.24
CA LEU A 219 -7.57 -17.42 8.53
C LEU A 219 -7.15 -17.11 7.08
N TYR A 220 -6.12 -17.82 6.62
CA TYR A 220 -5.56 -17.80 5.27
C TYR A 220 -6.66 -17.75 4.18
N MET A 221 -6.68 -16.67 3.40
CA MET A 221 -7.42 -16.59 2.14
C MET A 221 -6.46 -16.12 1.04
N ALA A 222 -6.30 -16.96 0.01
CA ALA A 222 -5.49 -16.72 -1.17
C ALA A 222 -5.97 -15.48 -1.97
N PRO A 223 -5.09 -14.82 -2.76
CA PRO A 223 -5.35 -13.50 -3.30
C PRO A 223 -6.24 -13.59 -4.54
N LYS A 224 -7.54 -13.29 -4.37
CA LYS A 224 -8.40 -12.83 -5.46
C LYS A 224 -9.07 -11.54 -5.00
N TYR A 225 -8.40 -10.42 -5.30
CA TYR A 225 -8.95 -9.07 -5.39
C TYR A 225 -10.08 -8.74 -4.40
N THR A 226 -9.78 -8.70 -3.11
CA THR A 226 -10.71 -8.15 -2.12
C THR A 226 -10.44 -6.65 -1.96
N CYS A 227 -11.24 -5.82 -2.62
CA CYS A 227 -11.68 -4.58 -2.00
C CYS A 227 -12.47 -5.02 -0.76
N THR A 228 -11.92 -4.85 0.43
CA THR A 228 -12.69 -5.09 1.65
C THR A 228 -13.75 -4.00 1.71
N ALA A 229 -14.99 -4.35 1.39
CA ALA A 229 -16.14 -3.51 1.74
C ALA A 229 -16.15 -3.38 3.26
N VAL A 230 -16.06 -2.15 3.74
CA VAL A 230 -16.21 -1.83 5.16
C VAL A 230 -17.65 -1.36 5.31
N SER A 231 -18.53 -2.28 5.69
CA SER A 231 -19.92 -1.96 6.04
C SER A 231 -20.00 -1.46 7.49
N LEU A 232 -21.00 -0.64 7.81
CA LEU A 232 -21.32 -0.19 9.17
C LEU A 232 -22.33 -1.11 9.84
#